data_AF-A0A2E1XB34-F1
#
_entry.id   AF-A0A2E1XB34-F1
#
_cell.length_a   1.000
_cell.length_b   1.000
_cell.length_c   1.000
_cell.angle_alpha   90.00
_cell.angle_beta   90.00
_cell.angle_gamma   90.00
#
_symmetry.space_group_name_H-M   'P 1'
#
loop_
_entity.id
_entity.type
_entity.pdbx_description
1 polymer ?
#
loop_
_entity_poly.entity_id
_entity_poly.type
_entity_poly.pdbx_seq_one_letter_code
_entity_poly.pdbx_strand_id
1 'polypeptide(L)' 'MTDETIQRAHDAEEHQKSYNAIMGAATAVGVPFALALTMFFTGLVTRQGVLMAILLAVVVYIFSYIIVKLFFSHH' A
#
# COMPACT_ATOMS: atom_id res chain seq x y z
N MET A 1 -19.17 -36.53 2.69
CA MET A 1 -18.24 -35.42 2.96
C MET A 1 -19.03 -34.42 3.78
N THR A 2 -18.57 -34.15 4.99
CA THR A 2 -19.28 -33.44 6.07
C THR A 2 -19.44 -31.95 5.76
N ASP A 3 -20.62 -31.39 6.06
CA ASP A 3 -20.96 -29.96 5.91
C ASP A 3 -19.85 -29.02 6.38
N GLU A 4 -19.14 -29.38 7.45
CA GLU A 4 -18.03 -28.58 7.99
C GLU A 4 -16.86 -28.41 7.02
N THR A 5 -16.58 -29.36 6.13
CA THR A 5 -15.49 -29.25 5.15
C THR A 5 -15.84 -28.25 4.06
N ILE A 6 -17.11 -28.21 3.66
CA ILE A 6 -17.64 -27.25 2.68
C ILE A 6 -17.68 -25.86 3.30
N GLN A 7 -18.14 -25.75 4.55
CA GLN A 7 -18.17 -24.48 5.27
C GLN A 7 -16.77 -23.89 5.49
N ARG A 8 -15.78 -24.70 5.89
CA ARG A 8 -14.38 -24.25 6.03
C ARG A 8 -13.77 -23.79 4.70
N ALA A 9 -14.09 -24.44 3.59
CA ALA A 9 -13.62 -24.02 2.27
C ALA A 9 -14.23 -22.66 1.87
N HIS A 10 -15.53 -22.48 2.08
CA HIS A 10 -16.22 -21.22 1.82
C HIS A 10 -15.66 -20.06 2.65
N ASP A 11 -15.45 -20.27 3.96
CA ASP A 11 -14.88 -19.25 4.84
C ASP A 11 -13.44 -18.87 4.41
N ALA A 12 -12.64 -19.85 3.98
CA ALA A 12 -11.29 -19.61 3.48
C ALA A 12 -11.29 -18.76 2.18
N GLU A 13 -12.22 -19.02 1.26
CA GLU A 13 -12.40 -18.22 0.04
C GLU A 13 -12.79 -16.77 0.36
N GLU A 14 -13.69 -16.56 1.31
CA GLU A 14 -14.13 -15.23 1.73
C GLU A 14 -12.99 -14.43 2.41
N HIS A 15 -12.20 -15.10 3.26
CA HIS A 15 -11.01 -14.51 3.87
C HIS A 15 -9.94 -14.17 2.83
N GLN A 16 -9.72 -15.05 1.85
CA GLN A 16 -8.77 -14.80 0.76
C GLN A 16 -9.20 -13.60 -0.09
N LYS A 17 -10.50 -13.50 -0.43
CA LYS A 17 -11.05 -12.35 -1.15
C LYS A 17 -10.83 -11.05 -0.40
N SER A 18 -11.11 -11.03 0.90
CA SER A 18 -10.94 -9.86 1.76
C SER A 18 -9.47 -9.46 1.86
N TYR A 19 -8.57 -10.44 2.03
CA TYR A 19 -7.13 -10.21 2.05
C TYR A 19 -6.63 -9.60 0.74
N ASN A 20 -7.02 -10.15 -0.41
CA ASN A 20 -6.62 -9.64 -1.72
C ASN A 20 -7.12 -8.21 -1.95
N ALA A 21 -8.35 -7.88 -1.52
CA ALA A 21 -8.88 -6.54 -1.63
C ALA A 21 -8.09 -5.54 -0.77
N ILE A 22 -7.79 -5.90 0.49
CA ILE A 22 -7.02 -5.07 1.41
C ILE A 22 -5.59 -4.88 0.89
N MET A 23 -4.93 -5.96 0.49
CA MET A 23 -3.58 -5.89 -0.05
C MET A 23 -3.55 -5.05 -1.32
N GLY A 24 -4.49 -5.24 -2.24
CA GLY A 24 -4.58 -4.43 -3.45
C GLY A 24 -4.71 -2.93 -3.16
N ALA A 25 -5.58 -2.54 -2.22
CA ALA A 25 -5.74 -1.14 -1.82
C ALA A 25 -4.49 -0.59 -1.12
N ALA A 26 -3.90 -1.38 -0.21
CA ALA A 26 -2.70 -1.01 0.52
C ALA A 26 -1.51 -0.82 -0.43
N THR A 27 -1.31 -1.71 -1.40
CA THR A 27 -0.21 -1.63 -2.36
C THR A 27 -0.44 -0.55 -3.41
N ALA A 28 -1.67 -0.35 -3.87
CA ALA A 28 -1.96 0.64 -4.90
C ALA A 28 -1.78 2.08 -4.41
N VAL A 29 -2.17 2.36 -3.17
CA VAL A 29 -2.26 3.74 -2.65
C VAL A 29 -1.71 3.88 -1.23
N GLY A 30 -2.06 2.97 -0.32
CA GLY A 30 -1.74 3.12 1.10
C GLY A 30 -0.25 3.24 1.41
N VAL A 31 0.56 2.30 0.94
CA VAL A 31 2.01 2.26 1.17
C VAL A 31 2.72 3.44 0.50
N PRO A 32 2.49 3.74 -0.80
CA PRO A 32 3.13 4.89 -1.43
C PRO A 32 2.78 6.22 -0.75
N PHE A 33 1.51 6.38 -0.34
CA PHE A 33 1.05 7.60 0.31
C PHE A 33 1.66 7.78 1.71
N ALA A 34 1.74 6.72 2.51
CA ALA A 34 2.34 6.78 3.83
C ALA A 34 3.82 7.21 3.76
N LEU A 35 4.59 6.63 2.82
CA LEU A 35 6.00 7.00 2.60
C LEU A 35 6.17 8.45 2.11
N ALA A 36 5.28 8.90 1.22
CA ALA A 36 5.26 10.27 0.74
C ALA A 36 5.01 11.27 1.89
N LEU A 37 4.03 10.98 2.76
CA LEU A 37 3.76 11.78 3.95
C LEU A 37 4.95 11.82 4.91
N THR A 38 5.61 10.69 5.15
CA THR A 38 6.83 10.66 5.96
C THR A 38 7.86 11.64 5.43
N MET A 39 8.14 11.59 4.12
CA MET A 39 9.17 12.44 3.51
C MET A 39 8.77 13.92 3.46
N PHE A 40 7.47 14.22 3.29
CA PHE A 40 6.95 15.58 3.45
C PHE A 40 7.31 16.15 4.84
N PHE A 41 6.93 15.45 5.91
CA PHE A 41 7.18 15.93 7.27
C PHE A 41 8.67 15.96 7.62
N THR A 42 9.46 15.00 7.13
CA THR A 42 10.93 15.04 7.25
C THR A 42 11.51 16.30 6.59
N GLY A 43 11.03 16.68 5.40
CA GLY A 43 11.45 17.90 4.72
C GLY A 43 11.11 19.17 5.52
N LEU A 44 9.93 19.20 6.16
CA LEU A 44 9.52 20.30 7.04
C LEU A 44 10.40 20.39 8.29
N VAL A 45 10.65 19.26 8.97
CA VAL A 45 11.46 19.20 10.19
C VAL A 45 12.92 19.59 9.92
N THR A 46 13.46 19.21 8.76
CA THR A 46 14.84 19.55 8.34
C THR A 46 14.98 20.94 7.72
N ARG A 47 13.92 21.78 7.77
CA ARG A 47 13.91 23.17 7.31
C ARG A 47 14.27 23.36 5.83
N GLN A 48 13.96 22.38 4.98
CA GLN A 48 14.21 22.47 3.54
C GLN A 48 13.20 23.40 2.81
N GLY A 49 12.18 23.88 3.53
CA GLY A 49 11.11 24.71 2.99
C GLY A 49 9.93 23.88 2.47
N VAL A 50 8.74 24.48 2.49
CA VAL A 50 7.48 23.78 2.15
C VAL A 50 7.49 23.27 0.72
N LEU A 51 7.98 24.06 -0.24
CA LEU A 51 8.04 23.65 -1.65
C LEU A 51 8.94 22.43 -1.86
N MET A 52 10.10 22.40 -1.21
CA MET A 52 11.02 21.26 -1.31
C MET A 52 10.45 20.02 -0.64
N ALA A 53 9.79 20.19 0.52
CA ALA A 53 9.10 19.10 1.20
C ALA A 53 7.99 18.47 0.34
N ILE A 54 7.19 19.29 -0.36
CA ILE A 54 6.17 18.81 -1.31
C ILE A 54 6.83 18.04 -2.46
N LEU A 55 7.89 18.59 -3.04
CA LEU A 55 8.60 17.94 -4.15
C LEU A 55 9.15 16.57 -3.73
N LEU A 56 9.78 16.47 -2.55
CA LEU A 56 10.28 15.21 -2.01
C LEU A 56 9.15 14.20 -1.79
N ALA A 57 8.01 14.64 -1.24
CA ALA A 57 6.85 13.78 -1.06
C ALA A 57 6.34 13.21 -2.39
N VAL A 58 6.25 14.04 -3.43
CA VAL A 58 5.82 13.62 -4.77
C VAL A 58 6.82 12.63 -5.37
N VAL A 59 8.12 12.90 -5.29
CA VAL A 59 9.17 12.00 -5.80
C VAL A 59 9.08 10.64 -5.10
N VAL A 60 8.93 10.63 -3.78
CA VAL A 60 8.84 9.40 -2.99
C VAL A 60 7.56 8.64 -3.29
N TYR A 61 6.44 9.34 -3.48
CA TYR A 61 5.17 8.73 -3.90
C TYR A 61 5.33 7.99 -5.23
N ILE A 62 5.88 8.67 -6.25
CA ILE A 62 6.07 8.09 -7.59
C ILE A 62 7.01 6.88 -7.51
N PHE A 63 8.14 7.03 -6.83
CA PHE A 63 9.14 5.98 -6.70
C PHE A 63 8.58 4.75 -5.97
N SER A 64 7.93 4.95 -4.83
CA SER A 64 7.31 3.86 -4.07
C SER A 64 6.14 3.23 -4.82
N TYR A 65 5.33 3.99 -5.54
CA TYR A 65 4.28 3.45 -6.41
C TYR A 65 4.87 2.53 -7.50
N ILE A 66 5.96 2.93 -8.14
CA ILE A 66 6.64 2.10 -9.16
C ILE A 66 7.19 0.82 -8.53
N ILE A 67 7.89 0.91 -7.40
CA ILE A 67 8.41 -0.27 -6.69
C ILE A 67 7.27 -1.20 -6.31
N VAL A 68 6.23 -0.67 -5.67
CA VAL A 68 5.13 -1.51 -5.21
C VAL A 68 4.42 -2.18 -6.39
N LYS A 69 4.26 -1.48 -7.52
CA LYS A 69 3.72 -2.07 -8.74
C LYS A 69 4.65 -3.15 -9.33
N LEU A 70 5.96 -2.93 -9.34
CA LEU A 70 6.93 -3.91 -9.84
C LEU A 70 6.98 -5.18 -8.99
N PHE A 71 6.90 -5.07 -7.66
CA PHE A 71 7.07 -6.23 -6.78
C PHE A 71 5.76 -6.91 -6.38
N PHE A 72 4.65 -6.16 -6.34
CA PHE A 72 3.37 -6.67 -5.83
C PHE A 72 2.25 -6.76 -6.87
N SER A 73 2.43 -6.22 -8.09
CA SER A 73 1.41 -6.32 -9.15
C SER A 73 1.51 -7.59 -10.01
N HIS A 74 2.23 -8.62 -9.54
CA HIS A 74 2.44 -9.90 -10.24
C HIS A 74 1.49 -11.03 -9.80
N HIS A 75 0.36 -10.71 -9.17
CA HIS A 75 -0.66 -11.67 -8.74
C HIS A 75 -2.02 -11.41 -9.39
#